data_AF-A0A523V6I0-F1
#
_entry.id   AF-A0A523V6I0-F1
#
_cell.length_a   1.000
_cell.length_b   1.000
_cell.length_c   1.000
_cell.angle_alpha   90.00
_cell.angle_beta   90.00
_cell.angle_gamma   90.00
#
_symmetry.space_group_name_H-M   'P 1'
#
loop_
_entity.id
_entity.type
_entity.pdbx_description
1 polymer ?
#
loop_
_entity_poly.entity_id
_entity_poly.type
_entity_poly.pdbx_seq_one_letter_code
_entity_poly.pdbx_strand_id
1 'polypeptide(L)'
;MNTKRTKLVKISITVLLITVVLLLALPACQKEAAGEKGLQKITVILDWVPNTNHTGIYIAKENGYYNDQGLEVEIIQPSEGGSADLVAAGKGEFGISYQEQVTYARTAENPLPIVAIAAII
;
A
#
# COMPACT_ATOMS: atom_id res chain seq x y z
N MET A 1 -19.66 9.66 65.20
CA MET A 1 -19.03 8.49 64.52
C MET A 1 -19.43 8.35 63.03
N ASN A 2 -19.90 9.40 62.32
CA ASN A 2 -20.56 9.28 61.00
C ASN A 2 -19.86 10.00 59.81
N THR A 3 -18.84 10.81 60.05
CA THR A 3 -18.22 11.66 59.02
C THR A 3 -17.15 10.94 58.19
N LYS A 4 -16.48 9.92 58.75
CA LYS A 4 -15.49 9.11 58.01
C LYS A 4 -16.16 8.12 57.04
N ARG A 5 -17.25 7.47 57.45
CA ARG A 5 -18.01 6.53 56.60
C ARG A 5 -18.64 7.20 55.38
N THR A 6 -19.19 8.41 55.55
CA THR A 6 -19.78 9.18 54.45
C THR A 6 -18.73 9.69 53.45
N LYS A 7 -17.51 10.02 53.91
CA LYS A 7 -16.38 10.35 53.01
C LYS A 7 -15.89 9.12 52.23
N LEU A 8 -15.78 7.97 52.88
CA LEU A 8 -15.38 6.71 52.23
C LEU A 8 -16.37 6.28 51.15
N VAL A 9 -17.67 6.34 51.42
CA VAL A 9 -18.71 6.00 50.43
C VAL A 9 -18.69 6.94 49.23
N LYS A 10 -18.49 8.25 49.44
CA LYS A 10 -18.36 9.23 48.34
C LYS A 10 -17.13 8.95 47.49
N ILE A 11 -15.98 8.64 48.10
CA ILE A 11 -14.75 8.29 47.38
C ILE A 11 -14.97 7.02 46.55
N SER A 12 -15.60 5.99 47.10
CA SER A 12 -15.91 4.76 46.36
C SER A 12 -16.84 5.01 45.16
N ILE A 13 -17.85 5.87 45.30
CA ILE A 13 -18.76 6.23 44.20
C ILE A 13 -18.02 7.03 43.12
N THR A 14 -17.17 7.98 43.51
CA THR A 14 -16.38 8.76 42.55
C THR A 14 -15.38 7.89 41.80
N VAL A 15 -14.71 6.96 42.48
CA VAL A 15 -13.79 6.01 41.84
C VAL A 15 -14.54 5.09 40.88
N LEU A 16 -15.72 4.60 41.24
CA LEU A 16 -16.57 3.78 40.38
C LEU A 16 -17.05 4.53 39.13
N LEU A 17 -17.41 5.82 39.27
CA LEU A 17 -17.78 6.65 38.13
C LEU A 17 -16.60 6.89 37.19
N ILE A 18 -15.41 7.13 37.72
CA ILE A 18 -14.19 7.35 36.92
C ILE A 18 -13.82 6.08 36.15
N THR A 19 -13.91 4.89 36.76
CA THR A 19 -13.63 3.62 36.06
C THR A 19 -14.65 3.35 34.95
N VAL A 20 -15.93 3.62 35.16
CA VAL A 20 -16.97 3.45 34.11
C VAL A 20 -16.73 4.41 32.93
N VAL A 21 -16.35 5.67 33.20
CA VAL A 21 -16.01 6.63 32.13
C VAL A 21 -14.75 6.21 31.38
N LEU A 22 -13.75 5.66 32.06
CA LEU A 22 -12.52 5.15 31.43
C LEU A 22 -12.77 3.93 30.55
N LEU A 23 -13.72 3.07 30.94
CA LEU A 23 -14.16 1.90 30.16
C LEU A 23 -14.96 2.30 28.91
N LEU A 24 -15.70 3.40 28.96
CA LEU A 24 -16.45 3.95 27.81
C LEU A 24 -15.58 4.77 26.85
N ALA A 25 -14.40 5.23 27.29
CA ALA A 25 -13.47 6.03 26.51
C ALA A 25 -12.43 5.20 25.73
N LEU A 26 -12.49 3.85 25.81
CA LEU A 26 -11.76 3.03 24.86
C LEU A 26 -12.38 3.31 23.49
N PRO A 27 -11.64 3.89 22.53
CA PRO A 27 -12.10 3.87 21.16
C PRO A 27 -12.22 2.38 20.85
N ALA A 28 -13.44 1.91 20.62
CA ALA A 28 -13.63 0.66 19.95
C ALA A 28 -12.73 0.75 18.73
N CYS A 29 -11.68 -0.08 18.70
CA CYS A 29 -10.93 -0.33 17.50
C CYS A 29 -11.94 -1.00 16.58
N GLN A 30 -12.80 -0.19 15.97
CA GLN A 30 -13.57 -0.52 14.80
C GLN A 30 -12.46 -0.82 13.80
N LYS A 31 -12.13 -2.10 13.75
CA LYS A 31 -11.64 -2.72 12.53
C LYS A 31 -12.75 -2.36 11.56
N GLU A 32 -12.57 -1.24 10.86
CA GLU A 32 -13.38 -0.91 9.69
C GLU A 32 -13.43 -2.22 8.94
N ALA A 33 -14.63 -2.81 8.89
CA ALA A 33 -14.87 -3.89 7.95
C ALA A 33 -14.47 -3.24 6.63
N ALA A 34 -13.29 -3.63 6.14
CA ALA A 34 -12.84 -3.27 4.83
C ALA A 34 -13.99 -3.71 3.95
N GLY A 35 -14.81 -2.74 3.52
CA GLY A 35 -15.76 -2.98 2.46
C GLY A 35 -14.97 -3.68 1.37
N GLU A 36 -15.58 -4.65 0.72
CA GLU A 36 -15.01 -5.35 -0.43
C GLU A 36 -14.64 -4.31 -1.50
N LYS A 37 -13.50 -3.64 -1.31
CA LYS A 37 -12.82 -2.88 -2.33
C LYS A 37 -12.29 -3.98 -3.22
N GLY A 38 -12.98 -4.22 -4.33
CA GLY A 38 -12.50 -5.10 -5.37
C GLY A 38 -11.04 -4.79 -5.67
N LEU A 39 -10.31 -5.81 -6.12
CA LEU A 39 -8.89 -5.69 -6.39
C LEU A 39 -8.61 -4.49 -7.31
N GLN A 40 -7.65 -3.66 -6.93
CA GLN A 40 -7.22 -2.56 -7.78
C GLN A 40 -6.43 -3.13 -8.95
N LYS A 41 -6.96 -2.97 -10.16
CA LYS A 41 -6.27 -3.39 -11.38
C LYS A 41 -5.07 -2.49 -11.63
N ILE A 42 -3.92 -3.10 -11.86
CA ILE A 42 -2.70 -2.41 -12.28
C ILE A 42 -1.97 -3.22 -13.34
N THR A 43 -1.23 -2.53 -14.19
CA THR A 43 -0.43 -3.09 -15.27
C THR A 43 1.05 -2.85 -14.99
N VAL A 44 1.83 -3.93 -15.01
CA VAL A 44 3.29 -3.92 -15.01
C VAL A 44 3.77 -4.17 -16.45
N ILE A 45 4.45 -3.18 -17.02
CA ILE A 45 5.03 -3.26 -18.36
C ILE A 45 6.48 -3.73 -18.24
N LEU A 46 6.82 -4.84 -18.88
CA LEU A 46 8.20 -5.33 -18.92
C LEU A 46 9.08 -4.42 -19.80
N ASP A 47 10.40 -4.52 -19.64
CA ASP A 47 11.38 -3.89 -20.53
C ASP A 47 11.43 -4.60 -21.90
N TRP A 48 11.17 -5.91 -21.90
CA TRP A 48 11.27 -6.78 -23.07
C TRP A 48 10.45 -8.06 -22.90
N VAL A 49 10.79 -9.12 -23.65
CA VAL A 49 10.20 -10.45 -23.47
C VAL A 49 10.55 -11.04 -22.09
N PRO A 50 9.69 -11.90 -21.52
CA PRO A 50 9.94 -12.54 -20.23
C PRO A 50 11.29 -13.27 -20.15
N ASN A 51 12.05 -13.02 -19.08
CA ASN A 51 13.33 -13.67 -18.79
C ASN A 51 13.52 -13.83 -17.26
N THR A 52 14.68 -14.32 -16.83
CA THR A 52 14.99 -14.63 -15.43
C THR A 52 14.86 -13.44 -14.48
N ASN A 53 15.09 -12.22 -14.97
CA ASN A 53 15.02 -11.00 -14.17
C ASN A 53 13.56 -10.70 -13.74
N HIS A 54 12.57 -11.29 -14.43
CA HIS A 54 11.15 -11.12 -14.16
C HIS A 54 10.57 -12.20 -13.25
N THR A 55 11.35 -13.22 -12.88
CA THR A 55 10.84 -14.37 -12.12
C THR A 55 10.16 -13.96 -10.82
N GLY A 56 10.73 -13.01 -10.07
CA GLY A 56 10.11 -12.52 -8.83
C GLY A 56 8.71 -11.94 -9.03
N ILE A 57 8.48 -11.22 -10.14
CA ILE A 57 7.20 -10.59 -10.47
C ILE A 57 6.15 -11.65 -10.81
N TYR A 58 6.53 -12.67 -11.59
CA TYR A 58 5.62 -13.77 -11.94
C TYR A 58 5.32 -14.67 -10.75
N ILE A 59 6.31 -15.01 -9.92
CA ILE A 59 6.10 -15.82 -8.72
C ILE A 59 5.24 -15.10 -7.69
N ALA A 60 5.40 -13.78 -7.53
CA ALA A 60 4.52 -12.99 -6.67
C ALA A 60 3.05 -13.02 -7.14
N LYS A 61 2.83 -13.01 -8.47
CA LYS A 61 1.49 -13.18 -9.05
C LYS A 61 0.94 -14.58 -8.83
N GLU A 62 1.71 -15.62 -9.12
CA GLU A 62 1.31 -17.03 -8.97
C GLU A 62 1.00 -17.39 -7.51
N ASN A 63 1.81 -16.91 -6.57
CA ASN A 63 1.63 -17.15 -5.14
C ASN A 63 0.56 -16.26 -4.50
N GLY A 64 -0.11 -15.39 -5.26
CA GLY A 64 -1.20 -14.53 -4.77
C GLY A 64 -0.77 -13.31 -3.95
N TYR A 65 0.53 -12.99 -3.87
CA TYR A 65 1.02 -11.89 -3.03
C TYR A 65 0.45 -10.53 -3.42
N TYR A 66 0.17 -10.31 -4.71
CA TYR A 66 -0.50 -9.09 -5.14
C TYR A 66 -1.97 -9.03 -4.69
N ASN A 67 -2.70 -10.15 -4.79
CA ASN A 67 -4.08 -10.24 -4.33
C ASN A 67 -4.18 -10.01 -2.81
N ASP A 68 -3.21 -10.53 -2.04
CA ASP A 68 -3.10 -10.30 -0.60
C ASP A 68 -2.88 -8.82 -0.25
N GLN A 69 -2.30 -8.05 -1.17
CA GLN A 69 -2.17 -6.58 -1.07
C GLN A 69 -3.32 -5.82 -1.74
N GLY A 70 -4.37 -6.51 -2.20
CA GLY A 70 -5.53 -5.89 -2.84
C GLY A 70 -5.30 -5.45 -4.30
N LEU A 71 -4.33 -6.03 -5.00
CA LEU A 71 -3.96 -5.69 -6.37
C LEU A 71 -4.26 -6.84 -7.34
N GLU A 72 -4.95 -6.54 -8.45
CA GLU A 72 -5.08 -7.43 -9.60
C GLU A 72 -4.04 -7.01 -10.65
N VAL A 73 -2.94 -7.75 -10.74
CA VAL A 73 -1.80 -7.37 -11.57
C VAL A 73 -1.85 -8.03 -12.94
N GLU A 74 -1.84 -7.22 -13.99
CA GLU A 74 -1.56 -7.64 -15.37
C GLU A 74 -0.08 -7.41 -15.69
N ILE A 75 0.59 -8.41 -16.27
CA ILE A 75 1.99 -8.30 -16.68
C ILE A 75 2.02 -8.37 -18.20
N ILE A 76 2.49 -7.31 -18.85
CA ILE A 76 2.49 -7.20 -20.32
C ILE A 76 3.89 -6.92 -20.85
N GLN A 77 4.12 -7.30 -22.09
CA GLN A 77 5.28 -6.86 -22.86
C GLN A 77 5.00 -5.45 -23.43
N PRO A 78 6.04 -4.64 -23.66
CA PRO A 78 5.86 -3.33 -24.26
C PRO A 78 5.37 -3.47 -25.71
N SER A 79 4.39 -2.65 -26.11
CA SER A 79 3.83 -2.68 -27.47
C SER A 79 4.77 -2.07 -28.51
N GLU A 80 5.31 -0.90 -28.19
CA GLU A 80 6.30 -0.15 -28.98
C GLU A 80 6.95 0.90 -28.05
N GLY A 81 8.25 1.15 -28.22
CA GLY A 81 9.01 2.05 -27.34
C GLY A 81 9.44 1.43 -26.02
N GLY A 82 9.99 2.26 -25.12
CA GLY A 82 10.43 1.83 -23.79
C GLY A 82 9.27 1.81 -22.79
N SER A 83 9.36 0.93 -21.79
CA SER A 83 8.40 0.89 -20.68
C SER A 83 8.27 2.22 -19.95
N ALA A 84 9.37 2.99 -19.84
CA ALA A 84 9.39 4.34 -19.29
C ALA A 84 8.46 5.31 -20.05
N ASP A 85 8.48 5.26 -21.39
CA ASP A 85 7.61 6.07 -22.24
C ASP A 85 6.15 5.66 -22.08
N LEU A 86 5.90 4.35 -22.02
CA LEU A 86 4.55 3.79 -21.88
C LEU A 86 3.92 4.12 -20.53
N VAL A 87 4.69 4.06 -19.44
CA VAL A 87 4.24 4.50 -18.10
C VAL A 87 3.97 6.01 -18.09
N ALA A 88 4.87 6.81 -18.66
CA ALA A 88 4.67 8.26 -18.79
C ALA A 88 3.41 8.62 -19.60
N ALA A 89 3.04 7.79 -20.58
CA ALA A 89 1.83 7.93 -21.38
C ALA A 89 0.57 7.32 -20.74
N GLY A 90 0.66 6.80 -19.51
CA GLY A 90 -0.48 6.22 -18.79
C GLY A 90 -0.96 4.88 -19.35
N LYS A 91 -0.09 4.12 -20.02
CA LYS A 91 -0.41 2.77 -20.54
C LYS A 91 -0.24 1.66 -19.50
N GLY A 92 0.25 2.00 -18.32
CA GLY A 92 0.37 1.13 -17.15
C GLY A 92 0.96 1.89 -15.97
N GLU A 93 0.78 1.35 -14.77
CA GLU A 93 1.19 2.00 -13.52
C GLU A 93 2.67 1.77 -13.20
N PHE A 94 3.23 0.64 -13.62
CA PHE A 94 4.62 0.28 -13.35
C PHE A 94 5.33 -0.20 -14.61
N GLY A 95 6.64 0.03 -14.66
CA GLY A 95 7.50 -0.41 -15.75
C GLY A 95 8.83 -0.96 -15.23
N ILE A 96 9.31 -2.03 -15.86
CA ILE A 96 10.71 -2.48 -15.75
C ILE A 96 11.48 -1.84 -16.90
N SER A 97 12.59 -1.18 -16.62
CA SER A 97 13.40 -0.47 -17.61
C SER A 97 14.88 -0.59 -17.28
N TYR A 98 15.74 -0.27 -18.24
CA TYR A 98 17.19 -0.25 -18.05
C TYR A 98 17.66 1.05 -17.38
N GLN A 99 18.79 0.97 -16.67
CA GLN A 99 19.32 2.10 -15.90
C GLN A 99 19.60 3.32 -16.80
N GLU A 100 20.15 3.11 -17.99
CA GLU A 100 20.43 4.14 -18.97
C GLU A 100 19.16 4.80 -19.53
N GLN A 101 18.10 4.02 -19.75
CA GLN A 101 16.81 4.55 -20.21
C GLN A 101 16.15 5.41 -19.15
N VAL A 102 16.13 4.95 -17.89
CA VAL A 102 15.62 5.75 -16.77
C VAL A 102 16.44 7.02 -16.59
N THR A 103 17.77 6.95 -16.79
CA THR A 103 18.64 8.13 -16.74
C THR A 103 18.27 9.13 -17.83
N TYR A 104 18.15 8.70 -19.09
CA TYR A 104 17.75 9.56 -20.20
C TYR A 104 16.36 10.18 -19.97
N ALA A 105 15.37 9.35 -19.62
CA ALA A 105 14.00 9.78 -19.35
C ALA A 105 13.92 10.88 -18.27
N ARG A 106 14.80 10.85 -17.27
CA ARG A 106 14.79 11.82 -16.16
C ARG A 106 15.69 13.03 -16.36
N THR A 107 16.58 13.01 -17.36
CA THR A 107 17.60 14.07 -17.57
C THR A 107 17.48 14.81 -18.89
N ALA A 108 16.56 14.38 -19.77
CA ALA A 108 16.22 15.11 -20.99
C ALA A 108 15.73 16.55 -20.68
N GLU A 109 15.76 17.42 -21.69
CA GLU A 109 15.25 18.80 -21.58
C GLU A 109 13.79 18.84 -21.11
N ASN A 110 12.99 17.86 -21.56
CA ASN A 110 11.64 17.59 -21.08
C ASN A 110 11.60 16.20 -20.42
N PRO A 111 11.86 16.09 -19.11
CA PRO A 111 11.86 14.80 -18.42
C PRO A 111 10.48 14.13 -18.43
N LEU A 112 10.47 12.81 -18.53
CA LEU A 112 9.27 12.01 -18.34
C LEU A 112 8.84 12.03 -16.85
N PRO A 113 7.53 12.07 -16.57
CA PRO A 113 6.99 12.08 -15.20
C PRO A 113 7.03 10.69 -14.55
N ILE A 114 8.21 10.08 -14.47
CA ILE A 114 8.42 8.75 -13.89
C ILE A 114 9.28 8.83 -12.62
N VAL A 115 9.11 7.84 -11.74
CA VAL A 115 9.88 7.71 -10.50
C VAL A 115 10.48 6.32 -10.43
N ALA A 116 11.79 6.24 -10.17
CA ALA A 116 12.46 4.97 -9.88
C ALA A 116 12.17 4.55 -8.44
N ILE A 117 11.59 3.36 -8.25
CA ILE A 117 11.14 2.87 -6.94
C ILE A 117 11.99 1.73 -6.37
N ALA A 118 12.65 0.96 -7.23
CA ALA A 118 13.49 -0.17 -6.85
C ALA A 118 14.49 -0.50 -7.96
N ALA A 119 15.59 -1.16 -7.59
CA ALA A 119 16.50 -1.81 -8.52
C ALA A 119 16.29 -3.33 -8.42
N ILE A 120 16.28 -4.02 -9.56
CA ILE A 120 16.14 -5.48 -9.66
C ILE A 120 17.27 -6.02 -10.56
N ILE A 121 17.69 -7.27 -10.33
CA ILE A 121 18.72 -7.98 -11.10
C ILE A 121 18.08 -9.17 -11.79
#